data_AF-A0A529LJM2-F1
#
_entry.id   AF-A0A529LJM2-F1
#
_cell.length_a   1.000
_cell.length_b   1.000
_cell.length_c   1.000
_cell.angle_alpha   90.00
_cell.angle_beta   90.00
_cell.angle_gamma   90.00
#
_symmetry.space_group_name_H-M   'P 1'
#
loop_
_entity.id
_entity.type
_entity.pdbx_description
1 polymer ?
#
loop_
_entity_poly.entity_id
_entity_poly.type
_entity_poly.pdbx_seq_one_letter_code
_entity_poly.pdbx_strand_id
1 'polypeptide(L)'
;LDAAALSLAASANHPALNVVRQPLVAIIATGDELLPPGSTLGPDQIISSNAYGVAAAAQSVGARALDLGIAADRKEAIAALIRRAVQAGADVIVTLGGASVGDHDLIHDVLTSEGMRLDFWKIAMRPGKPLMFGRLGNVRC
;
A
#
# COMPACT_ATOMS: atom_id res chain seq x y z
N LEU A 1 -19.34 8.75 9.39
CA LEU A 1 -20.64 9.30 9.80
C LEU A 1 -21.70 8.29 9.36
N ASP A 2 -22.57 7.88 10.26
CA ASP A 2 -23.69 7.00 9.95
C ASP A 2 -24.99 7.80 9.78
N ALA A 3 -26.10 7.13 9.50
CA ALA A 3 -27.39 7.77 9.29
C ALA A 3 -27.86 8.56 10.53
N ALA A 4 -27.69 8.00 11.72
CA ALA A 4 -28.12 8.63 12.97
C ALA A 4 -27.34 9.93 13.26
N ALA A 5 -26.01 9.91 13.10
CA ALA A 5 -25.18 11.10 13.29
C ALA A 5 -25.53 12.21 12.28
N LEU A 6 -25.83 11.85 11.03
CA LEU A 6 -26.25 12.81 10.02
C LEU A 6 -27.60 13.45 10.35
N SER A 7 -28.60 12.64 10.75
CA SER A 7 -29.91 13.16 11.17
C SER A 7 -29.81 14.12 12.36
N LEU A 8 -28.97 13.80 13.34
CA LEU A 8 -28.73 14.66 14.50
C LEU A 8 -28.13 16.01 14.06
N ALA A 9 -27.06 15.99 13.27
CA ALA A 9 -26.41 17.20 12.77
C ALA A 9 -27.38 18.09 11.96
N ALA A 10 -28.16 17.47 11.07
CA ALA A 10 -29.14 18.18 10.26
C ALA A 10 -30.27 18.79 11.12
N SER A 11 -30.78 18.05 12.11
CA SER A 11 -31.83 18.55 13.02
C SER A 11 -31.36 19.73 13.88
N ALA A 12 -30.06 19.80 14.16
CA ALA A 12 -29.41 20.92 14.86
C ALA A 12 -29.05 22.08 13.91
N ASN A 13 -29.56 22.08 12.66
CA ASN A 13 -29.33 23.11 11.65
C ASN A 13 -27.85 23.33 11.30
N HIS A 14 -27.04 22.26 11.30
CA HIS A 14 -25.65 22.31 10.80
C HIS A 14 -25.60 21.86 9.33
N PRO A 15 -25.44 22.79 8.36
CA PRO A 15 -25.44 22.45 6.93
C PRO A 15 -24.13 21.81 6.45
N ALA A 16 -23.05 21.90 7.25
CA ALA A 16 -21.75 21.33 6.95
C ALA A 16 -21.08 20.82 8.23
N LEU A 17 -20.24 19.80 8.08
CA LEU A 17 -19.49 19.18 9.17
C LEU A 17 -18.01 19.13 8.81
N ASN A 18 -17.16 19.45 9.78
CA ASN A 18 -15.73 19.21 9.67
C ASN A 18 -15.47 17.72 9.84
N VAL A 19 -14.91 17.09 8.81
CA VAL A 19 -14.56 15.67 8.81
C VAL A 19 -13.08 15.50 8.46
N VAL A 20 -12.51 14.38 8.87
CA VAL A 20 -11.18 13.98 8.41
C VAL A 20 -11.25 13.60 6.93
N ARG A 21 -10.24 14.01 6.16
CA ARG A 21 -10.12 13.55 4.78
C ARG A 21 -9.90 12.04 4.75
N GLN A 22 -10.34 11.39 3.68
CA GLN A 22 -10.03 9.98 3.47
C GLN A 22 -8.52 9.80 3.33
N PRO A 23 -7.92 8.82 4.03
CA PRO A 23 -6.52 8.48 3.82
C PRO A 23 -6.32 7.89 2.43
N LEU A 24 -5.16 8.16 1.83
CA LEU A 24 -4.75 7.59 0.55
C LEU A 24 -3.76 6.43 0.78
N VAL A 25 -4.16 5.23 0.36
CA VAL A 25 -3.35 4.01 0.41
C VAL A 25 -2.81 3.74 -0.99
N ALA A 26 -1.51 3.93 -1.19
CA ALA A 26 -0.82 3.56 -2.43
C ALA A 26 -0.38 2.09 -2.36
N ILE A 27 -0.59 1.35 -3.42
CA ILE A 27 -0.31 -0.10 -3.50
C ILE A 27 0.67 -0.33 -4.63
N ILE A 28 1.74 -1.07 -4.34
CA ILE A 28 2.80 -1.41 -5.29
C ILE A 28 3.01 -2.91 -5.23
N ALA A 29 2.86 -3.60 -6.34
CA ALA A 29 3.31 -4.99 -6.46
C ALA A 29 4.75 -5.04 -6.98
N THR A 30 5.50 -6.08 -6.62
CA THR A 30 6.87 -6.33 -7.12
C THR A 30 7.04 -7.80 -7.46
N GLY A 31 7.72 -8.07 -8.56
CA GLY A 31 8.02 -9.42 -9.02
C GLY A 31 7.99 -9.49 -10.54
N ASP A 32 9.08 -10.00 -11.13
CA ASP A 32 9.18 -10.18 -12.59
C ASP A 32 8.27 -11.32 -13.10
N GLU A 33 7.81 -12.19 -12.20
CA GLU A 33 6.81 -13.23 -12.46
C GLU A 33 5.38 -12.68 -12.59
N LEU A 34 5.12 -11.47 -12.10
CA LEU A 34 3.76 -10.95 -11.97
C LEU A 34 3.24 -10.32 -13.27
N LEU A 35 2.03 -10.71 -13.65
CA LEU A 35 1.25 -10.10 -14.74
C LEU A 35 -0.11 -9.59 -14.27
N PRO A 36 -0.68 -8.54 -14.89
CA PRO A 36 -2.03 -8.11 -14.58
C PRO A 36 -3.07 -9.14 -15.07
N PRO A 37 -4.25 -9.22 -14.43
CA PRO A 37 -5.37 -10.03 -14.89
C PRO A 37 -5.72 -9.77 -16.36
N GLY A 38 -6.05 -10.83 -17.09
CA GLY A 38 -6.32 -10.77 -18.54
C GLY A 38 -5.09 -10.91 -19.43
N SER A 39 -3.89 -11.02 -18.84
CA SER A 39 -2.66 -11.31 -19.59
C SER A 39 -2.57 -12.79 -20.00
N THR A 40 -1.85 -13.05 -21.09
CA THR A 40 -1.42 -14.41 -21.46
C THR A 40 -0.19 -14.78 -20.63
N LEU A 41 -0.25 -15.90 -19.90
CA LEU A 41 0.87 -16.37 -19.07
C LEU A 41 1.97 -17.00 -19.92
N GLY A 42 3.22 -16.58 -19.69
CA GLY A 42 4.41 -17.32 -20.08
C GLY A 42 4.82 -18.36 -19.02
N PRO A 43 5.91 -19.10 -19.28
CA PRO A 43 6.54 -19.95 -18.27
C PRO A 43 6.90 -19.13 -17.02
N ASP A 44 6.69 -19.72 -15.83
CA ASP A 44 7.04 -19.13 -14.53
C ASP A 44 6.36 -17.80 -14.19
N GLN A 45 5.30 -17.40 -14.92
CA GLN A 45 4.52 -16.21 -14.63
C GLN A 45 3.22 -16.53 -13.90
N ILE A 46 2.78 -15.60 -13.06
CA ILE A 46 1.53 -15.68 -12.30
C ILE A 46 0.77 -14.35 -12.36
N ILE A 47 -0.52 -14.39 -12.04
CA ILE A 47 -1.37 -13.19 -12.05
C ILE A 47 -1.28 -12.47 -10.70
N SER A 48 -0.96 -11.17 -10.74
CA SER A 48 -1.03 -10.29 -9.59
C SER A 48 -2.48 -10.10 -9.15
N SER A 49 -2.83 -10.68 -8.00
CA SER A 49 -4.20 -10.67 -7.46
C SER A 49 -4.31 -9.90 -6.13
N ASN A 50 -3.25 -9.88 -5.33
CA ASN A 50 -3.26 -9.28 -3.99
C ASN A 50 -3.55 -7.78 -4.00
N ALA A 51 -3.13 -7.05 -5.05
CA ALA A 51 -3.37 -5.62 -5.18
C ALA A 51 -4.87 -5.29 -5.13
N TYR A 52 -5.70 -6.10 -5.80
CA TYR A 52 -7.15 -5.94 -5.81
C TYR A 52 -7.77 -6.16 -4.42
N GLY A 53 -7.31 -7.19 -3.70
CA GLY A 53 -7.78 -7.49 -2.35
C GLY A 53 -7.42 -6.40 -1.36
N VAL A 54 -6.20 -5.89 -1.41
CA VAL A 54 -5.73 -4.80 -0.54
C VAL A 54 -6.44 -3.49 -0.86
N ALA A 55 -6.66 -3.17 -2.14
CA ALA A 55 -7.42 -2.01 -2.56
C ALA A 55 -8.86 -2.05 -2.02
N ALA A 56 -9.53 -3.20 -2.17
CA ALA A 56 -10.89 -3.39 -1.66
C ALA A 56 -10.95 -3.31 -0.12
N ALA A 57 -9.95 -3.88 0.58
CA ALA A 57 -9.86 -3.79 2.03
C ALA A 57 -9.64 -2.35 2.53
N ALA A 58 -8.84 -1.55 1.83
CA ALA A 58 -8.65 -0.14 2.15
C ALA A 58 -9.96 0.65 1.93
N GLN A 59 -10.65 0.40 0.80
CA GLN A 59 -11.90 1.07 0.47
C GLN A 59 -13.04 0.72 1.43
N SER A 60 -13.11 -0.53 1.92
CA SER A 60 -14.16 -0.98 2.84
C SER A 60 -14.12 -0.27 4.20
N VAL A 61 -12.96 0.27 4.59
CA VAL A 61 -12.78 1.09 5.80
C VAL A 61 -12.77 2.59 5.50
N GLY A 62 -13.17 3.01 4.30
CA GLY A 62 -13.36 4.40 3.92
C GLY A 62 -12.10 5.11 3.39
N ALA A 63 -11.02 4.39 3.10
CA ALA A 63 -9.83 4.95 2.47
C ALA A 63 -9.98 5.03 0.94
N ARG A 64 -9.13 5.84 0.31
CA ARG A 64 -8.91 5.81 -1.15
C ARG A 64 -7.74 4.88 -1.44
N ALA A 65 -7.86 4.07 -2.49
CA ALA A 65 -6.78 3.22 -2.97
C ALA A 65 -6.18 3.80 -4.26
N LEU A 66 -4.85 3.79 -4.36
CA LEU A 66 -4.09 4.13 -5.56
C LEU A 66 -3.21 2.94 -5.93
N ASP A 67 -3.63 2.17 -6.94
CA ASP A 67 -2.80 1.11 -7.50
C ASP A 67 -1.75 1.72 -8.44
N LEU A 68 -0.47 1.54 -8.11
CA LEU A 68 0.66 2.01 -8.91
C LEU A 68 1.22 0.94 -9.85
N GLY A 69 0.65 -0.26 -9.81
CA GLY A 69 1.00 -1.38 -10.67
C GLY A 69 2.14 -2.24 -10.12
N ILE A 70 2.77 -2.98 -11.04
CA ILE A 70 3.83 -3.94 -10.77
C ILE A 70 5.17 -3.28 -11.12
N ALA A 71 6.08 -3.17 -10.15
CA ALA A 71 7.48 -2.84 -10.40
C ALA A 71 8.26 -4.11 -10.72
N ALA A 72 9.18 -4.00 -11.69
CA ALA A 72 10.22 -4.98 -11.91
C ALA A 72 11.15 -5.07 -10.68
N ASP A 73 11.79 -6.22 -10.46
CA ASP A 73 12.67 -6.49 -9.32
C ASP A 73 14.05 -5.81 -9.46
N ARG A 74 14.03 -4.48 -9.56
CA ARG A 74 15.20 -3.61 -9.63
C ARG A 74 14.99 -2.35 -8.80
N LYS A 75 16.04 -1.93 -8.09
CA LYS A 75 15.99 -0.84 -7.10
C LYS A 75 15.39 0.44 -7.68
N GLU A 76 15.75 0.78 -8.91
CA GLU A 76 15.30 2.00 -9.57
C GLU A 76 13.80 1.99 -9.91
N ALA A 77 13.25 0.84 -10.30
CA ALA A 77 11.82 0.72 -10.61
C ALA A 77 10.97 0.82 -9.35
N ILE A 78 11.40 0.15 -8.28
CA ILE A 78 10.74 0.19 -6.97
C ILE A 78 10.80 1.62 -6.41
N ALA A 79 11.98 2.26 -6.44
CA ALA A 79 12.16 3.63 -5.97
C ALA A 79 11.28 4.63 -6.74
N ALA A 80 11.16 4.46 -8.07
CA ALA A 80 10.30 5.31 -8.88
C ALA A 80 8.83 5.22 -8.46
N LEU A 81 8.31 4.02 -8.15
CA LEU A 81 6.93 3.87 -7.68
C LEU A 81 6.73 4.40 -6.26
N ILE A 82 7.69 4.20 -5.35
CA ILE A 82 7.65 4.79 -4.00
C ILE A 82 7.60 6.32 -4.09
N ARG A 83 8.46 6.94 -4.91
CA ARG A 83 8.45 8.41 -5.11
C ARG A 83 7.14 8.90 -5.71
N ARG A 84 6.56 8.15 -6.67
CA ARG A 84 5.22 8.46 -7.22
C ARG A 84 4.13 8.39 -6.15
N ALA A 85 4.19 7.42 -5.22
CA ALA A 85 3.26 7.34 -4.11
C ALA A 85 3.35 8.57 -3.19
N VAL A 86 4.58 8.97 -2.83
CA VAL A 86 4.83 10.17 -2.00
C VAL A 86 4.34 11.43 -2.71
N GLN A 87 4.66 11.60 -4.00
CA GLN A 87 4.22 12.73 -4.82
C GLN A 87 2.69 12.81 -4.94
N ALA A 88 2.00 11.66 -4.97
CA ALA A 88 0.54 11.59 -4.99
C ALA A 88 -0.10 11.94 -3.62
N GLY A 89 0.71 12.15 -2.57
CA GLY A 89 0.23 12.46 -1.23
C GLY A 89 -0.31 11.23 -0.49
N ALA A 90 0.27 10.04 -0.73
CA ALA A 90 -0.10 8.83 0.00
C ALA A 90 0.16 8.97 1.51
N ASP A 91 -0.77 8.47 2.32
CA ASP A 91 -0.62 8.37 3.78
C ASP A 91 -0.04 7.01 4.19
N VAL A 92 -0.32 6.00 3.37
CA VAL A 92 0.15 4.62 3.53
C VAL A 92 0.64 4.12 2.18
N ILE A 93 1.80 3.48 2.15
CA ILE A 93 2.29 2.70 1.02
C ILE A 93 2.26 1.23 1.45
N VAL A 94 1.72 0.37 0.60
CA VAL A 94 1.70 -1.08 0.81
C VAL A 94 2.43 -1.73 -0.36
N THR A 95 3.52 -2.43 -0.05
CA THR A 95 4.25 -3.24 -1.04
C THR A 95 3.80 -4.69 -0.98
N LEU A 96 3.58 -5.31 -2.14
CA LEU A 96 3.13 -6.68 -2.31
C LEU A 96 4.18 -7.47 -3.08
N GLY A 97 4.77 -8.47 -2.44
CA GLY A 97 5.98 -9.13 -2.97
C GLY A 97 7.25 -8.61 -2.30
N GLY A 98 8.38 -9.26 -2.55
CA GLY A 98 9.70 -8.79 -2.09
C GLY A 98 10.03 -8.98 -0.60
N ALA A 99 9.05 -9.14 0.30
CA ALA A 99 9.28 -9.34 1.74
C ALA A 99 9.79 -10.75 2.11
N SER A 100 10.66 -11.35 1.30
CA SER A 100 11.26 -12.65 1.60
C SER A 100 12.43 -12.50 2.56
N VAL A 101 12.65 -13.52 3.39
CA VAL A 101 13.78 -13.62 4.34
C VAL A 101 15.13 -13.96 3.68
N GLY A 102 15.26 -13.77 2.36
CA GLY A 102 16.46 -14.07 1.57
C GLY A 102 17.43 -12.90 1.47
N ASP A 103 18.62 -13.17 0.93
CA ASP A 103 19.83 -12.32 1.04
C ASP A 103 19.75 -10.92 0.43
N HIS A 104 18.68 -10.53 -0.28
CA HIS A 104 18.46 -9.15 -0.72
C HIS A 104 16.95 -8.82 -0.75
N ASP A 105 16.41 -8.31 0.35
CA ASP A 105 15.07 -7.69 0.35
C ASP A 105 15.19 -6.30 -0.29
N LEU A 106 14.99 -6.25 -1.62
CA LEU A 106 15.08 -5.03 -2.40
C LEU A 106 14.14 -3.93 -1.90
N ILE A 107 12.98 -4.30 -1.34
CA ILE A 107 12.02 -3.35 -0.79
C ILE A 107 12.59 -2.69 0.47
N HIS A 108 13.16 -3.48 1.37
CA HIS A 108 13.84 -2.96 2.57
C HIS A 108 14.96 -1.98 2.20
N ASP A 109 15.86 -2.40 1.30
CA ASP A 109 16.99 -1.59 0.85
C ASP A 109 16.52 -0.27 0.23
N VAL A 110 15.56 -0.33 -0.68
CA VAL A 110 15.06 0.85 -1.39
C VAL A 110 14.36 1.79 -0.41
N LEU A 111 13.43 1.30 0.42
CA LEU A 111 12.73 2.14 1.38
C LEU A 111 13.72 2.82 2.35
N THR A 112 14.69 2.08 2.88
CA THR A 112 15.72 2.64 3.78
C THR A 112 16.58 3.68 3.05
N SER A 113 16.94 3.44 1.79
CA SER A 113 17.69 4.40 0.97
C SER A 113 16.91 5.68 0.63
N GLU A 114 15.58 5.58 0.51
CA GLU A 114 14.69 6.74 0.36
C GLU A 114 14.48 7.49 1.69
N GLY A 115 15.01 6.98 2.81
CA GLY A 115 14.95 7.61 4.13
C GLY A 115 13.86 7.05 5.04
N MET A 116 13.34 5.85 4.76
CA MET A 116 12.42 5.16 5.66
C MET A 116 13.12 4.86 6.99
N ARG A 117 12.43 5.18 8.08
CA ARG A 117 12.75 4.68 9.42
C ARG A 117 11.97 3.40 9.67
N LEU A 118 12.69 2.30 9.84
CA LEU A 118 12.13 1.00 10.17
C LEU A 118 11.68 0.99 11.65
N ASP A 119 10.40 0.68 11.89
CA ASP A 119 9.85 0.54 13.24
C ASP A 119 9.94 -0.92 13.70
N PHE A 120 9.53 -1.88 12.87
CA PHE A 120 9.74 -3.31 13.14
C PHE A 120 9.88 -4.13 11.86
N TRP A 121 10.58 -5.26 12.01
CA TRP A 121 10.74 -6.25 10.96
C TRP A 121 10.60 -7.64 11.55
N LYS A 122 9.73 -8.43 10.92
CA LYS A 122 9.30 -9.76 11.34
C LYS A 122 8.40 -9.72 12.57
N ILE A 123 7.31 -10.47 12.51
CA ILE A 123 6.37 -10.64 13.61
C ILE A 123 6.15 -12.13 13.87
N ALA A 124 5.86 -12.47 15.12
CA ALA A 124 5.62 -13.84 15.55
C ALA A 124 4.20 -14.28 15.13
N MET A 125 3.99 -14.50 13.83
CA MET A 125 2.72 -14.96 13.26
C MET A 125 2.91 -16.10 12.24
N ARG A 126 1.83 -16.82 11.94
CA ARG A 126 1.80 -17.84 10.88
C ARG A 126 0.42 -17.90 10.21
N PRO A 127 0.32 -17.83 8.86
CA PRO A 127 1.38 -17.40 7.91
C PRO A 127 1.72 -15.90 8.07
N GLY A 128 2.77 -15.41 7.41
CA GLY A 128 3.08 -13.95 7.37
C GLY A 128 4.20 -13.46 8.30
N LYS A 129 5.10 -14.35 8.76
CA LYS A 129 6.25 -13.98 9.60
C LYS A 129 7.03 -12.75 9.09
N PRO A 130 7.40 -12.63 7.80
CA PRO A 130 8.02 -11.40 7.31
C PRO A 130 6.95 -10.35 7.04
N LEU A 131 6.88 -9.38 7.96
CA LEU A 131 6.17 -8.12 7.79
C LEU A 131 7.16 -7.02 8.16
N MET A 132 7.25 -6.01 7.30
CA MET A 132 8.02 -4.80 7.54
C MET A 132 7.06 -3.63 7.73
N PHE A 133 7.38 -2.77 8.68
CA PHE A 133 6.65 -1.53 8.91
C PHE A 133 7.59 -0.44 9.38
N GLY A 134 7.36 0.77 8.88
CA GLY A 134 8.14 1.95 9.18
C GLY A 134 7.46 3.23 8.68
N ARG A 135 8.25 4.29 8.58
CA ARG A 135 7.80 5.60 8.12
C ARG A 135 8.79 6.25 7.19
N LEU A 136 8.29 6.74 6.07
CA LEU A 136 8.99 7.62 5.13
C LEU A 136 8.43 9.04 5.30
N GLY A 137 9.11 9.85 6.12
CA GLY A 137 8.55 11.14 6.56
C GLY A 137 7.24 10.94 7.34
N ASN A 138 6.13 11.47 6.81
CA ASN A 138 4.79 11.31 7.40
C ASN A 138 4.02 10.10 6.83
N VAL A 139 4.57 9.42 5.82
CA VAL A 139 3.95 8.28 5.14
C VAL A 139 4.29 7.00 5.90
N ARG A 140 3.29 6.15 6.16
CA ARG A 140 3.49 4.82 6.74
C ARG A 140 3.78 3.83 5.60
N CYS A 141 4.76 2.96 5.75
CA CYS A 141 5.13 1.99 4.71
C CYS A 141 5.69 0.71 5.31
#